data_AF-A0A7C5I3T3-F1
#
_entry.id   AF-A0A7C5I3T3-F1
#
_cell.length_a   1.000
_cell.length_b   1.000
_cell.length_c   1.000
_cell.angle_alpha   90.00
_cell.angle_beta   90.00
_cell.angle_gamma   90.00
#
_symmetry.space_group_name_H-M   'P 1'
#
loop_
_entity.id
_entity.type
_entity.pdbx_description
1 polymer ?
#
loop_
_entity_poly.entity_id
_entity_poly.type
_entity_poly.pdbx_seq_one_letter_code
_entity_poly.pdbx_strand_id
1 'polypeptide(L)'
;MRKIKAFLGLIIVLFLFQSAAAEIRSPQDFLGFKVGADRKLADMNQIIDYFMILGEQSPLIEVEEVGKTSMGNPFIVAVITSEDNHKHLEKYRQIQQKLADPRKLKSGEAEKLISEGKAVVMVNCSIHATEIAACQMSMELAYDMAAKRDKTTKEILDNVILILTPMHNPDGIQMVVDWYKKYLGTKYEGGRMPWLYNKYVGHDNNRDWFMFTQKETKLTIKVHNAWHPHVIVDMHQMGSTGPRLFVPPYVDPYEPNIDPMLRQEVAMMGTFMATELTSEGKGGVMHSMGFDAWTPARAYHHYHGGIRILTEAASVKIATPIDVPWERLSPQVKQESVSMPLPWKGGKWTLRDIVDYDYSAVRAALTNAARLRENWVRNFYLIFRKAVEQTEPPYSYIIPEKQRDLSTALKMLDILKTGGVEIHRAKKPFTAGGFEYPEGTFIVYMAQPFGGFAKTLLEPQVYPEIREFQGGPLKTPYDVVGHTLPFLMGVEAVKVDEPFEAETRLVKGITKPAPVIELKKGALFYVWGHESNDDIVAANRLLDKGYTIFWAAEEFSSEGMLYPEGTMLIRCSDRTE
;
A
#
# COMPACT_ATOMS: atom_id res chain seq x y z
N MET A 1 -89.92 1.36 31.66
CA MET A 1 -89.59 0.48 30.52
C MET A 1 -88.32 0.95 29.83
N ARG A 2 -87.29 0.09 29.83
CA ARG A 2 -86.23 -0.11 28.80
C ARG A 2 -85.53 1.09 28.12
N LYS A 3 -84.21 1.08 28.34
CA LYS A 3 -83.08 1.15 27.39
C LYS A 3 -82.29 2.47 27.27
N ILE A 4 -81.15 2.40 27.94
CA ILE A 4 -79.90 3.15 27.90
C ILE A 4 -79.37 3.32 26.46
N LYS A 5 -78.97 4.56 26.11
CA LYS A 5 -78.13 4.87 24.94
C LYS A 5 -76.67 4.68 25.33
N ALA A 6 -75.97 3.80 24.62
CA ALA A 6 -74.52 3.64 24.70
C ALA A 6 -73.83 4.70 23.81
N PHE A 7 -72.94 5.48 24.42
CA PHE A 7 -71.99 6.35 23.73
C PHE A 7 -70.66 5.60 23.73
N LEU A 8 -70.19 5.17 22.55
CA LEU A 8 -68.91 4.46 22.41
C LEU A 8 -67.81 5.51 22.19
N GLY A 9 -66.99 5.74 23.22
CA GLY A 9 -65.79 6.55 23.13
C GLY A 9 -64.67 5.77 22.44
N LEU A 10 -64.16 6.32 21.35
CA LEU A 10 -63.00 5.83 20.61
C LEU A 10 -61.72 6.18 21.41
N ILE A 11 -61.03 5.20 21.98
CA ILE A 11 -59.67 5.37 22.51
C ILE A 11 -58.71 4.87 21.43
N ILE A 12 -58.05 5.81 20.76
CA ILE A 12 -56.90 5.54 19.88
C ILE A 12 -55.67 5.48 20.78
N VAL A 13 -55.12 4.28 20.97
CA VAL A 13 -53.79 4.08 21.57
C VAL A 13 -52.76 4.20 20.44
N LEU A 14 -52.13 5.38 20.34
CA LEU A 14 -50.95 5.59 19.51
C LEU A 14 -49.75 4.87 20.17
N PHE A 15 -49.38 3.71 19.65
CA PHE A 15 -48.07 3.10 19.93
C PHE A 15 -47.00 3.93 19.20
N LEU A 16 -46.36 4.83 19.94
CA LEU A 16 -45.09 5.43 19.55
C LEU A 16 -44.02 4.34 19.59
N PHE A 17 -43.78 3.66 18.48
CA PHE A 17 -42.51 2.97 18.26
C PHE A 17 -41.43 4.04 18.04
N GLN A 18 -40.85 4.55 19.14
CA GLN A 18 -39.52 5.12 19.06
C GLN A 18 -38.57 3.96 18.76
N SER A 19 -38.06 3.88 17.53
CA SER A 19 -36.88 3.06 17.26
C SER A 19 -35.73 3.67 18.07
N ALA A 20 -35.44 3.10 19.25
CA ALA A 20 -34.16 3.32 19.87
C ALA A 20 -33.12 2.83 18.85
N ALA A 21 -32.35 3.76 18.26
CA ALA A 21 -31.18 3.36 17.50
C ALA A 21 -30.34 2.46 18.41
N ALA A 22 -30.09 1.23 17.98
CA ALA A 22 -29.31 0.29 18.76
C ALA A 22 -27.96 0.94 19.10
N GLU A 23 -27.58 0.93 20.36
CA GLU A 23 -26.30 1.47 20.80
C GLU A 23 -25.18 0.69 20.10
N ILE A 24 -24.30 1.41 19.40
CA ILE A 24 -23.18 0.79 18.69
C ILE A 24 -22.30 0.08 19.72
N ARG A 25 -22.03 -1.20 19.50
CA ARG A 25 -21.26 -2.01 20.46
C ARG A 25 -19.81 -1.54 20.49
N SER A 26 -19.30 -1.22 21.68
CA SER A 26 -17.91 -0.80 21.83
C SER A 26 -16.93 -1.98 21.66
N PRO A 27 -15.64 -1.73 21.30
CA PRO A 27 -14.65 -2.81 21.22
C PRO A 27 -14.47 -3.51 22.56
N GLN A 28 -14.57 -2.79 23.68
CA GLN A 28 -14.43 -3.35 25.02
C GLN A 28 -15.58 -4.31 25.35
N ASP A 29 -16.81 -3.96 25.01
CA ASP A 29 -17.98 -4.82 25.24
C ASP A 29 -17.99 -6.04 24.30
N PHE A 30 -17.34 -5.94 23.14
CA PHE A 30 -17.12 -7.06 22.25
C PHE A 30 -16.02 -8.01 22.74
N LEU A 31 -14.84 -7.47 23.07
CA LEU A 31 -13.66 -8.24 23.44
C LEU A 31 -13.67 -8.75 24.88
N GLY A 32 -14.41 -8.09 25.77
CA GLY A 32 -14.34 -8.31 27.22
C GLY A 32 -13.10 -7.70 27.89
N PHE A 33 -12.32 -6.90 27.16
CA PHE A 33 -11.18 -6.14 27.67
C PHE A 33 -11.00 -4.86 26.84
N LYS A 34 -10.44 -3.81 27.45
CA LYS A 34 -10.10 -2.59 26.72
C LYS A 34 -8.97 -2.87 25.73
N VAL A 35 -9.09 -2.38 24.50
CA VAL A 35 -8.02 -2.44 23.49
C VAL A 35 -6.70 -1.95 24.12
N GLY A 36 -5.58 -2.57 23.76
CA GLY A 36 -4.27 -2.21 24.32
C GLY A 36 -4.04 -2.55 25.81
N ALA A 37 -4.99 -3.19 26.49
CA ALA A 37 -4.80 -3.65 27.87
C ALA A 37 -3.58 -4.59 27.97
N ASP A 38 -2.83 -4.46 29.08
CA ASP A 38 -1.61 -5.23 29.34
C ASP A 38 -1.86 -6.74 29.09
N ARG A 39 -1.05 -7.34 28.21
CA ARG A 39 -1.08 -8.76 27.88
C ARG A 39 -2.38 -9.27 27.25
N LYS A 40 -3.19 -8.39 26.67
CA LYS A 40 -4.41 -8.73 25.93
C LYS A 40 -4.30 -8.31 24.46
N LEU A 41 -4.76 -9.18 23.56
CA LEU A 41 -4.74 -8.97 22.11
C LEU A 41 -6.02 -9.52 21.50
N ALA A 42 -6.65 -8.74 20.64
CA ALA A 42 -7.62 -9.25 19.67
C ALA A 42 -6.85 -9.99 18.55
N ASP A 43 -7.29 -11.19 18.21
CA ASP A 43 -6.76 -11.91 17.05
C ASP A 43 -7.44 -11.51 15.74
N MET A 44 -6.98 -12.09 14.63
CA MET A 44 -7.45 -11.76 13.29
C MET A 44 -8.97 -11.92 13.16
N ASN A 45 -9.52 -13.03 13.66
CA ASN A 45 -10.95 -13.31 13.56
C ASN A 45 -11.75 -12.30 14.40
N GLN A 46 -11.32 -12.02 15.63
CA GLN A 46 -11.98 -11.03 16.49
C GLN A 46 -12.02 -9.63 15.85
N ILE A 47 -10.93 -9.22 15.19
CA ILE A 47 -10.89 -7.93 14.49
C ILE A 47 -11.87 -7.94 13.30
N ILE A 48 -11.84 -8.98 12.45
CA ILE A 48 -12.76 -9.09 11.30
C ILE A 48 -14.22 -9.09 11.76
N ASP A 49 -14.56 -9.94 12.72
CA ASP A 49 -15.93 -10.08 13.25
C ASP A 49 -16.44 -8.75 13.80
N TYR A 50 -15.59 -8.02 14.51
CA TYR A 50 -15.96 -6.71 15.05
C TYR A 50 -16.24 -5.67 13.97
N PHE A 51 -15.43 -5.63 12.92
CA PHE A 51 -15.67 -4.74 11.79
C PHE A 51 -16.98 -5.08 11.05
N MET A 52 -17.29 -6.37 10.88
CA MET A 52 -18.57 -6.79 10.31
C MET A 52 -19.75 -6.32 11.18
N ILE A 53 -19.65 -6.45 12.51
CA ILE A 53 -20.66 -5.93 13.45
C ILE A 53 -20.83 -4.42 13.29
N LEU A 54 -19.74 -3.66 13.16
CA LEU A 54 -19.82 -2.21 12.96
C LEU A 54 -20.50 -1.84 11.65
N GLY A 55 -20.25 -2.58 10.56
CA GLY A 55 -20.91 -2.39 9.27
C GLY A 55 -22.42 -2.66 9.33
N GLU A 56 -22.86 -3.60 10.17
CA GLU A 56 -24.29 -3.87 10.39
C GLU A 56 -24.96 -2.81 11.30
N GLN A 57 -24.22 -2.27 12.27
CA GLN A 57 -24.77 -1.37 13.29
C GLN A 57 -24.70 0.12 12.94
N SER A 58 -23.88 0.51 11.96
CA SER A 58 -23.62 1.92 11.65
C SER A 58 -23.82 2.25 10.17
N PRO A 59 -24.71 3.19 9.81
CA PRO A 59 -24.84 3.67 8.43
C PRO A 59 -23.64 4.52 7.98
N LEU A 60 -22.65 4.74 8.86
CA LEU A 60 -21.43 5.50 8.56
C LEU A 60 -20.27 4.59 8.11
N ILE A 61 -20.42 3.27 8.23
CA ILE A 61 -19.36 2.29 7.95
C ILE A 61 -19.87 1.26 6.95
N GLU A 62 -19.17 1.13 5.83
CA GLU A 62 -19.33 0.01 4.90
C GLU A 62 -18.06 -0.85 4.95
N VAL A 63 -18.20 -2.16 5.16
CA VAL A 63 -17.06 -3.10 5.21
C VAL A 63 -17.09 -4.01 3.99
N GLU A 64 -15.99 -4.04 3.25
CA GLU A 64 -15.82 -4.86 2.05
C GLU A 64 -14.70 -5.89 2.26
N GLU A 65 -14.97 -7.15 1.89
CA GLU A 65 -13.90 -8.12 1.63
C GLU A 65 -13.33 -7.91 0.22
N VAL A 66 -12.13 -7.35 0.15
CA VAL A 66 -11.46 -7.01 -1.13
C VAL A 66 -10.95 -8.27 -1.84
N GLY A 67 -10.64 -9.32 -1.08
CA GLY A 67 -10.20 -10.63 -1.55
C GLY A 67 -9.59 -11.48 -0.43
N LYS A 68 -8.79 -12.48 -0.83
CA LYS A 68 -8.13 -13.42 0.09
C LYS A 68 -6.61 -13.27 0.10
N THR A 69 -6.01 -13.43 1.28
CA THR A 69 -4.56 -13.41 1.49
C THR A 69 -3.83 -14.61 0.88
N SER A 70 -2.51 -14.63 1.04
CA SER A 70 -1.61 -15.71 0.65
C SER A 70 -1.91 -17.03 1.37
N MET A 71 -2.50 -16.99 2.56
CA MET A 71 -3.01 -18.16 3.29
C MET A 71 -4.53 -18.38 3.15
N GLY A 72 -5.23 -17.52 2.42
CA GLY A 72 -6.66 -17.70 2.11
C GLY A 72 -7.63 -17.02 3.09
N ASN A 73 -7.15 -16.18 4.01
CA ASN A 73 -7.99 -15.44 4.95
C ASN A 73 -8.58 -14.17 4.31
N PRO A 74 -9.72 -13.66 4.80
CA PRO A 74 -10.30 -12.41 4.32
C PRO A 74 -9.34 -11.23 4.49
N PHE A 75 -9.21 -10.42 3.44
CA PHE A 75 -8.58 -9.11 3.50
C PHE A 75 -9.70 -8.06 3.39
N ILE A 76 -9.97 -7.36 4.49
CA ILE A 76 -11.09 -6.42 4.59
C ILE A 76 -10.64 -4.97 4.59
N VAL A 77 -11.51 -4.09 4.12
CA VAL A 77 -11.38 -2.63 4.20
C VAL A 77 -12.70 -2.05 4.69
N ALA A 78 -12.65 -1.01 5.50
CA ALA A 78 -13.81 -0.24 5.94
C ALA A 78 -13.81 1.16 5.32
N VAL A 79 -14.90 1.52 4.64
CA VAL A 79 -15.16 2.87 4.15
C VAL A 79 -15.99 3.61 5.19
N ILE A 80 -15.42 4.65 5.78
CA ILE A 80 -16.01 5.41 6.90
C ILE A 80 -16.21 6.87 6.47
N THR A 81 -17.46 7.31 6.42
CA THR A 81 -17.84 8.68 6.03
C THR A 81 -19.28 8.99 6.46
N SER A 82 -19.78 10.20 6.20
CA SER A 82 -21.17 10.56 6.48
C SER A 82 -22.16 9.72 5.67
N GLU A 83 -23.39 9.54 6.19
CA GLU A 83 -24.45 8.82 5.46
C GLU A 83 -24.78 9.48 4.11
N ASP A 84 -24.71 10.81 4.03
CA ASP A 84 -24.89 11.53 2.76
C ASP A 84 -23.76 11.25 1.78
N ASN A 85 -22.52 11.15 2.26
CA ASN A 85 -21.40 10.79 1.41
C ASN A 85 -21.52 9.34 0.90
N HIS A 86 -21.99 8.41 1.74
CA HIS A 86 -22.27 7.02 1.37
C HIS A 86 -23.24 6.91 0.19
N LYS A 87 -24.33 7.71 0.21
CA LYS A 87 -25.30 7.78 -0.91
C LYS A 87 -24.69 8.25 -2.23
N HIS A 88 -23.52 8.89 -2.19
CA HIS A 88 -22.85 9.49 -3.34
C HIS A 88 -21.42 8.97 -3.55
N LEU A 89 -21.03 7.82 -2.96
CA LEU A 89 -19.65 7.31 -3.07
C LEU A 89 -19.18 7.16 -4.51
N GLU A 90 -20.02 6.62 -5.38
CA GLU A 90 -19.68 6.45 -6.79
C GLU A 90 -19.39 7.79 -7.49
N LYS A 91 -20.13 8.85 -7.14
CA LYS A 91 -19.86 10.21 -7.63
C LYS A 91 -18.47 10.66 -7.20
N TYR A 92 -18.13 10.52 -5.91
CA TYR A 92 -16.83 10.95 -5.40
C TYR A 92 -15.67 10.13 -5.96
N ARG A 93 -15.87 8.83 -6.14
CA ARG A 93 -14.92 7.95 -6.83
C ARG A 93 -14.67 8.43 -8.26
N GLN A 94 -15.72 8.77 -9.00
CA GLN A 94 -15.59 9.31 -10.36
C GLN A 94 -14.92 10.69 -10.40
N ILE A 95 -15.16 11.55 -9.40
CA ILE A 95 -14.43 12.82 -9.24
C ILE A 95 -12.93 12.54 -9.14
N GLN A 96 -12.50 11.65 -8.22
CA GLN A 96 -11.09 11.29 -8.07
C GLN A 96 -10.49 10.74 -9.37
N GLN A 97 -11.18 9.82 -10.05
CA GLN A 97 -10.72 9.24 -11.32
C GLN A 97 -10.54 10.27 -12.43
N LYS A 98 -11.41 11.29 -12.49
CA LYS A 98 -11.30 12.37 -13.48
C LYS A 98 -10.17 13.34 -13.14
N LEU A 99 -10.00 13.69 -11.86
CA LEU A 99 -8.94 14.58 -11.42
C LEU A 99 -7.55 13.92 -11.53
N ALA A 100 -7.48 12.60 -11.43
CA ALA A 100 -6.26 11.81 -11.65
C ALA A 100 -5.83 11.77 -13.12
N ASP A 101 -6.71 12.12 -14.07
CA ASP A 101 -6.37 12.22 -15.48
C ASP A 101 -7.03 13.45 -16.13
N PRO A 102 -6.42 14.63 -15.97
CA PRO A 102 -6.95 15.90 -16.45
C PRO A 102 -7.25 15.96 -17.95
N ARG A 103 -6.66 15.08 -18.77
CA ARG A 103 -6.94 14.97 -20.21
C ARG A 103 -8.41 14.63 -20.48
N LYS A 104 -9.12 14.05 -19.51
CA LYS A 104 -10.54 13.69 -19.59
C LYS A 104 -11.49 14.83 -19.22
N LEU A 105 -10.97 15.96 -18.75
CA LEU A 105 -11.76 17.09 -18.28
C LEU A 105 -12.06 18.08 -19.42
N LYS A 106 -13.25 18.69 -19.35
CA LYS A 106 -13.57 19.85 -20.18
C LYS A 106 -13.05 21.14 -19.53
N SER A 107 -12.86 22.18 -20.35
CA SER A 107 -12.48 23.51 -19.84
C SER A 107 -13.46 23.99 -18.75
N GLY A 108 -12.92 24.40 -17.60
CA GLY A 108 -13.68 24.86 -16.44
C GLY A 108 -14.31 23.75 -15.57
N GLU A 109 -14.25 22.47 -15.96
CA GLU A 109 -14.83 21.36 -15.17
C GLU A 109 -14.06 21.11 -13.87
N ALA A 110 -12.74 21.31 -13.87
CA ALA A 110 -11.86 21.01 -12.73
C ALA A 110 -12.28 21.73 -11.44
N GLU A 111 -12.54 23.05 -11.48
CA GLU A 111 -12.90 23.83 -10.29
C GLU A 111 -14.21 23.37 -9.65
N LYS A 112 -15.17 22.92 -10.47
CA LYS A 112 -16.41 22.35 -9.97
C LYS A 112 -16.15 21.02 -9.26
N LEU A 113 -15.35 20.13 -9.87
CA LEU A 113 -15.03 18.84 -9.26
C LEU A 113 -14.20 19.01 -7.97
N ILE A 114 -13.31 20.01 -7.92
CA ILE A 114 -12.53 20.32 -6.74
C ILE A 114 -13.41 20.83 -5.59
N SER A 115 -14.39 21.70 -5.87
CA SER A 115 -15.30 22.20 -4.83
C SER A 115 -16.26 21.12 -4.32
N GLU A 116 -16.67 20.17 -5.18
CA GLU A 116 -17.56 19.07 -4.80
C GLU A 116 -16.84 17.86 -4.18
N GLY A 117 -15.57 17.62 -4.53
CA GLY A 117 -14.80 16.42 -4.14
C GLY A 117 -14.59 16.30 -2.64
N LYS A 118 -14.28 15.09 -2.16
CA LYS A 118 -13.95 14.84 -0.75
C LYS A 118 -12.47 14.55 -0.62
N ALA A 119 -11.90 14.84 0.56
CA ALA A 119 -10.57 14.36 0.84
C ALA A 119 -10.64 12.84 1.07
N VAL A 120 -9.91 12.06 0.28
CA VAL A 120 -9.76 10.63 0.51
C VAL A 120 -8.52 10.39 1.37
N VAL A 121 -8.69 9.73 2.52
CA VAL A 121 -7.60 9.34 3.44
C VAL A 121 -7.59 7.83 3.57
N MET A 122 -6.45 7.20 3.35
CA MET A 122 -6.24 5.77 3.57
C MET A 122 -5.40 5.56 4.83
N VAL A 123 -5.80 4.63 5.69
CA VAL A 123 -5.04 4.26 6.90
C VAL A 123 -4.75 2.77 6.83
N ASN A 124 -3.46 2.42 6.84
CA ASN A 124 -3.01 1.03 6.77
C ASN A 124 -2.40 0.63 8.11
N CYS A 125 -2.97 -0.41 8.72
CA CYS A 125 -2.57 -0.86 10.03
C CYS A 125 -1.78 -2.19 9.97
N SER A 126 -0.61 -2.22 10.60
CA SER A 126 0.15 -3.44 10.90
C SER A 126 0.46 -4.31 9.67
N ILE A 127 1.14 -3.72 8.67
CA ILE A 127 1.73 -4.47 7.55
C ILE A 127 2.76 -5.47 8.05
N HIS A 128 3.62 -5.04 8.98
CA HIS A 128 4.47 -5.93 9.75
C HIS A 128 3.66 -6.46 10.95
N ALA A 129 3.42 -7.77 10.98
CA ALA A 129 2.52 -8.35 11.98
C ALA A 129 3.02 -8.23 13.43
N THR A 130 4.33 -8.05 13.63
CA THR A 130 4.91 -7.83 14.97
C THR A 130 4.67 -6.41 15.50
N GLU A 131 4.23 -5.50 14.66
CA GLU A 131 3.91 -4.10 14.96
C GLU A 131 2.40 -3.99 15.22
N ILE A 132 1.96 -4.67 16.28
CA ILE A 132 0.57 -5.09 16.47
C ILE A 132 -0.38 -3.98 16.94
N ALA A 133 0.11 -2.84 17.43
CA ALA A 133 -0.74 -1.84 18.06
C ALA A 133 -1.74 -1.20 17.10
N ALA A 134 -1.33 -0.89 15.87
CA ALA A 134 -2.18 -0.21 14.90
C ALA A 134 -3.44 -1.03 14.55
N CYS A 135 -3.34 -2.35 14.40
CA CYS A 135 -4.53 -3.17 14.15
C CYS A 135 -5.49 -3.21 15.34
N GLN A 136 -4.97 -3.17 16.57
CA GLN A 136 -5.79 -3.05 17.77
C GLN A 136 -6.48 -1.67 17.83
N MET A 137 -5.73 -0.60 17.53
CA MET A 137 -6.21 0.78 17.46
C MET A 137 -7.36 0.96 16.46
N SER A 138 -7.29 0.29 15.32
CA SER A 138 -8.29 0.38 14.25
C SER A 138 -9.73 0.14 14.75
N MET A 139 -9.91 -0.73 15.75
CA MET A 139 -11.22 -1.03 16.34
C MET A 139 -11.80 0.18 17.10
N GLU A 140 -10.98 0.88 17.90
CA GLU A 140 -11.40 2.08 18.62
C GLU A 140 -11.61 3.26 17.67
N LEU A 141 -10.76 3.42 16.66
CA LEU A 141 -10.94 4.44 15.64
C LEU A 141 -12.28 4.28 14.91
N ALA A 142 -12.57 3.08 14.40
CA ALA A 142 -13.82 2.81 13.68
C ALA A 142 -15.05 3.02 14.58
N TYR A 143 -15.00 2.53 15.82
CA TYR A 143 -16.05 2.75 16.81
C TYR A 143 -16.29 4.25 17.06
N ASP A 144 -15.23 5.02 17.30
CA ASP A 144 -15.35 6.43 17.61
C ASP A 144 -15.89 7.24 16.42
N MET A 145 -15.49 6.91 15.20
CA MET A 145 -16.07 7.52 14.00
C MET A 145 -17.56 7.16 13.84
N ALA A 146 -17.97 5.96 14.26
CA ALA A 146 -19.36 5.52 14.20
C ALA A 146 -20.23 6.10 15.33
N ALA A 147 -19.68 6.30 16.53
CA ALA A 147 -20.43 6.64 17.75
C ALA A 147 -20.33 8.10 18.19
N LYS A 148 -19.16 8.75 18.03
CA LYS A 148 -18.97 10.14 18.47
C LYS A 148 -19.73 11.12 17.57
N ARG A 149 -20.22 12.21 18.17
CA ARG A 149 -21.00 13.27 17.50
C ARG A 149 -20.46 14.67 17.78
N ASP A 150 -19.23 14.77 18.27
CA ASP A 150 -18.55 16.04 18.48
C ASP A 150 -18.30 16.77 17.15
N LYS A 151 -18.01 18.08 17.24
CA LYS A 151 -17.84 18.96 16.07
C LYS A 151 -16.77 18.44 15.11
N THR A 152 -15.61 18.02 15.63
CA THR A 152 -14.49 17.57 14.82
C THR A 152 -14.81 16.25 14.13
N THR A 153 -15.42 15.30 14.82
CA THR A 153 -15.84 14.02 14.19
C THR A 153 -16.84 14.25 13.07
N LYS A 154 -17.84 15.13 13.25
CA LYS A 154 -18.79 15.48 12.18
C LYS A 154 -18.09 16.14 10.99
N GLU A 155 -17.21 17.11 11.26
CA GLU A 155 -16.42 17.78 10.21
C GLU A 155 -15.57 16.80 9.40
N ILE A 156 -14.97 15.80 10.07
CA ILE A 156 -14.24 14.70 9.40
C ILE A 156 -15.20 13.89 8.53
N LEU A 157 -16.29 13.36 9.09
CA LEU A 157 -17.23 12.51 8.34
C LEU A 157 -17.82 13.22 7.11
N ASP A 158 -18.08 14.53 7.21
CA ASP A 158 -18.67 15.31 6.13
C ASP A 158 -17.67 15.58 4.99
N ASN A 159 -16.38 15.74 5.29
CA ASN A 159 -15.37 16.16 4.32
C ASN A 159 -14.41 15.06 3.87
N VAL A 160 -14.35 13.95 4.61
CA VAL A 160 -13.39 12.86 4.40
C VAL A 160 -14.10 11.55 4.06
N ILE A 161 -13.57 10.85 3.07
CA ILE A 161 -13.82 9.42 2.84
C ILE A 161 -12.61 8.68 3.41
N LEU A 162 -12.77 8.07 4.57
CA LEU A 162 -11.72 7.27 5.22
C LEU A 162 -11.78 5.84 4.69
N ILE A 163 -10.68 5.37 4.11
CA ILE A 163 -10.44 3.98 3.70
C ILE A 163 -9.53 3.34 4.74
N LEU A 164 -10.09 2.58 5.67
CA LEU A 164 -9.36 1.96 6.78
C LEU A 164 -9.09 0.48 6.47
N THR A 165 -7.81 0.10 6.37
CA THR A 165 -7.36 -1.29 6.32
C THR A 165 -6.98 -1.72 7.74
N PRO A 166 -7.88 -2.40 8.50
CA PRO A 166 -7.64 -2.67 9.92
C PRO A 166 -6.48 -3.63 10.17
N MET A 167 -6.17 -4.50 9.22
CA MET A 167 -5.01 -5.38 9.22
C MET A 167 -4.49 -5.53 7.80
N HIS A 168 -3.27 -5.08 7.58
CA HIS A 168 -2.63 -5.18 6.27
C HIS A 168 -1.93 -6.55 6.05
N ASN A 169 -1.67 -7.27 7.15
CA ASN A 169 -1.18 -8.66 7.13
C ASN A 169 -1.96 -9.56 8.12
N PRO A 170 -3.24 -9.89 7.83
CA PRO A 170 -4.09 -10.64 8.77
C PRO A 170 -3.52 -12.04 9.09
N ASP A 171 -2.90 -12.72 8.10
CA ASP A 171 -2.24 -14.00 8.30
C ASP A 171 -1.16 -13.92 9.38
N GLY A 172 -0.26 -12.95 9.26
CA GLY A 172 0.82 -12.74 10.21
C GLY A 172 0.31 -12.32 11.59
N ILE A 173 -0.75 -11.50 11.65
CA ILE A 173 -1.37 -11.07 12.92
C ILE A 173 -1.85 -12.28 13.71
N GLN A 174 -2.54 -13.23 13.05
CA GLN A 174 -2.96 -14.47 13.71
C GLN A 174 -1.76 -15.24 14.28
N MET A 175 -0.70 -15.41 13.49
CA MET A 175 0.52 -16.11 13.92
C MET A 175 1.19 -15.44 15.15
N VAL A 176 1.29 -14.12 15.15
CA VAL A 176 1.90 -13.34 16.25
C VAL A 176 1.05 -13.45 17.52
N VAL A 177 -0.27 -13.36 17.40
CA VAL A 177 -1.18 -13.48 18.56
C VAL A 177 -1.13 -14.88 19.15
N ASP A 178 -1.14 -15.93 18.33
CA ASP A 178 -1.04 -17.31 18.79
C ASP A 178 0.30 -17.58 19.48
N TRP A 179 1.40 -17.10 18.89
CA TRP A 179 2.73 -17.18 19.51
C TRP A 179 2.77 -16.48 20.87
N TYR A 180 2.24 -15.25 20.94
CA TYR A 180 2.20 -14.49 22.19
C TYR A 180 1.36 -15.18 23.26
N LYS A 181 0.13 -15.63 22.92
CA LYS A 181 -0.78 -16.34 23.83
C LYS A 181 -0.13 -17.64 24.36
N LYS A 182 0.57 -18.39 23.50
CA LYS A 182 1.24 -19.66 23.87
C LYS A 182 2.32 -19.49 24.94
N TYR A 183 3.07 -18.39 24.90
CA TYR A 183 4.21 -18.17 25.81
C TYR A 183 3.94 -17.13 26.91
N LEU A 184 2.71 -16.65 27.01
CA LEU A 184 2.29 -15.70 28.04
C LEU A 184 2.55 -16.28 29.44
N GLY A 185 3.17 -15.49 30.32
CA GLY A 185 3.55 -15.90 31.68
C GLY A 185 4.83 -16.75 31.75
N THR A 186 5.49 -17.03 30.63
CA THR A 186 6.75 -17.78 30.60
C THR A 186 7.95 -16.86 30.38
N LYS A 187 9.18 -17.39 30.51
CA LYS A 187 10.41 -16.64 30.17
C LYS A 187 10.52 -16.20 28.70
N TYR A 188 9.66 -16.75 27.83
CA TYR A 188 9.61 -16.44 26.40
C TYR A 188 8.50 -15.43 26.05
N GLU A 189 7.78 -14.90 27.04
CA GLU A 189 6.71 -13.91 26.84
C GLU A 189 7.22 -12.68 26.04
N GLY A 190 6.53 -12.39 24.93
CA GLY A 190 6.88 -11.30 24.02
C GLY A 190 8.22 -11.47 23.29
N GLY A 191 8.78 -12.69 23.29
CA GLY A 191 9.95 -13.06 22.49
C GLY A 191 9.64 -13.18 21.00
N ARG A 192 10.67 -13.06 20.16
CA ARG A 192 10.54 -13.17 18.70
C ARG A 192 10.05 -14.56 18.29
N MET A 193 9.12 -14.59 17.33
CA MET A 193 8.67 -15.83 16.69
C MET A 193 9.81 -16.44 15.86
N PRO A 194 10.01 -17.77 15.88
CA PRO A 194 11.10 -18.43 15.15
C PRO A 194 10.80 -18.62 13.64
N TRP A 195 9.58 -18.33 13.19
CA TRP A 195 9.18 -18.36 11.78
C TRP A 195 8.89 -16.96 11.27
N LEU A 196 8.80 -16.83 9.95
CA LEU A 196 8.43 -15.58 9.30
C LEU A 196 6.90 -15.43 9.24
N TYR A 197 6.39 -14.20 9.31
CA TYR A 197 4.95 -13.89 9.42
C TYR A 197 4.29 -13.50 8.08
N ASN A 198 4.95 -13.74 6.96
CA ASN A 198 4.39 -13.70 5.62
C ASN A 198 4.91 -14.89 4.81
N LYS A 199 4.04 -15.53 4.03
CA LYS A 199 4.32 -16.78 3.31
C LYS A 199 5.50 -16.69 2.32
N TYR A 200 5.69 -15.56 1.66
CA TYR A 200 6.68 -15.44 0.58
C TYR A 200 7.82 -14.46 0.87
N VAL A 201 7.53 -13.32 1.49
CA VAL A 201 8.53 -12.26 1.77
C VAL A 201 8.97 -12.20 3.23
N GLY A 202 8.35 -13.04 4.05
CA GLY A 202 8.76 -13.25 5.41
C GLY A 202 8.45 -12.09 6.34
N HIS A 203 9.38 -11.15 6.50
CA HIS A 203 9.24 -10.01 7.42
C HIS A 203 8.87 -8.71 6.69
N ASP A 204 9.55 -8.38 5.59
CA ASP A 204 9.39 -7.08 4.95
C ASP A 204 8.46 -7.17 3.75
N ASN A 205 7.16 -7.25 4.03
CA ASN A 205 6.11 -7.03 3.04
C ASN A 205 5.90 -5.55 2.71
N ASN A 206 6.70 -4.63 3.27
CA ASN A 206 6.72 -3.21 2.95
C ASN A 206 7.82 -2.81 1.95
N ARG A 207 8.24 -3.74 1.07
CA ARG A 207 9.15 -3.47 -0.08
C ARG A 207 8.58 -3.86 -1.44
N ASP A 208 7.34 -4.34 -1.49
CA ASP A 208 6.76 -4.90 -2.71
C ASP A 208 6.00 -3.88 -3.58
N TRP A 209 5.94 -2.61 -3.15
CA TRP A 209 5.11 -1.56 -3.76
C TRP A 209 5.57 -1.08 -5.16
N PHE A 210 6.50 -1.79 -5.80
CA PHE A 210 6.91 -1.57 -7.18
C PHE A 210 7.02 -2.85 -8.02
N MET A 211 7.17 -4.02 -7.39
CA MET A 211 7.22 -5.32 -8.08
C MET A 211 5.87 -6.04 -8.05
N PHE A 212 5.00 -5.70 -7.09
CA PHE A 212 3.66 -6.25 -6.91
C PHE A 212 3.65 -7.79 -6.95
N THR A 213 4.54 -8.43 -6.21
CA THR A 213 4.65 -9.88 -6.16
C THR A 213 3.72 -10.51 -5.13
N GLN A 214 3.31 -9.78 -4.09
CA GLN A 214 2.44 -10.28 -3.02
C GLN A 214 0.95 -10.04 -3.33
N LYS A 215 0.11 -10.96 -2.85
CA LYS A 215 -1.35 -10.84 -3.01
C LYS A 215 -1.88 -9.64 -2.25
N GLU A 216 -1.42 -9.44 -1.03
CA GLU A 216 -1.85 -8.37 -0.12
C GLU A 216 -1.53 -7.00 -0.72
N THR A 217 -0.34 -6.81 -1.31
CA THR A 217 0.02 -5.61 -2.08
C THR A 217 -0.96 -5.40 -3.23
N LYS A 218 -1.25 -6.44 -4.03
CA LYS A 218 -2.20 -6.36 -5.16
C LYS A 218 -3.63 -6.00 -4.73
N LEU A 219 -4.11 -6.53 -3.61
CA LEU A 219 -5.41 -6.19 -3.04
C LEU A 219 -5.44 -4.72 -2.60
N THR A 220 -4.34 -4.25 -2.03
CA THR A 220 -4.21 -2.86 -1.55
C THR A 220 -4.16 -1.87 -2.69
N ILE A 221 -3.36 -2.13 -3.73
CA ILE A 221 -3.30 -1.24 -4.91
C ILE A 221 -4.63 -1.21 -5.67
N LYS A 222 -5.42 -2.29 -5.64
CA LYS A 222 -6.76 -2.32 -6.23
C LYS A 222 -7.67 -1.27 -5.58
N VAL A 223 -7.67 -1.20 -4.24
CA VAL A 223 -8.43 -0.19 -3.49
C VAL A 223 -7.84 1.20 -3.69
N HIS A 224 -6.51 1.31 -3.57
CA HIS A 224 -5.79 2.56 -3.75
C HIS A 224 -6.06 3.19 -5.11
N ASN A 225 -5.95 2.43 -6.20
CA ASN A 225 -6.15 2.94 -7.56
C ASN A 225 -7.63 3.17 -7.90
N ALA A 226 -8.56 2.56 -7.16
CA ALA A 226 -9.98 2.89 -7.29
C ALA A 226 -10.31 4.27 -6.69
N TRP A 227 -9.62 4.64 -5.61
CA TRP A 227 -9.94 5.84 -4.81
C TRP A 227 -8.95 7.00 -4.95
N HIS A 228 -7.71 6.75 -5.38
CA HIS A 228 -6.58 7.68 -5.41
C HIS A 228 -6.50 8.56 -4.14
N PRO A 229 -6.13 7.98 -2.98
CA PRO A 229 -6.08 8.70 -1.72
C PRO A 229 -5.08 9.87 -1.76
N HIS A 230 -5.47 11.01 -1.19
CA HIS A 230 -4.58 12.17 -1.03
C HIS A 230 -3.58 11.96 0.10
N VAL A 231 -4.01 11.29 1.17
CA VAL A 231 -3.20 11.04 2.37
C VAL A 231 -3.26 9.55 2.70
N ILE A 232 -2.10 8.94 2.88
CA ILE A 232 -1.94 7.57 3.33
C ILE A 232 -1.18 7.60 4.65
N VAL A 233 -1.80 7.15 5.74
CA VAL A 233 -1.13 6.95 7.03
C VAL A 233 -0.74 5.48 7.13
N ASP A 234 0.56 5.22 7.04
CA ASP A 234 1.15 3.89 7.09
C ASP A 234 1.77 3.66 8.46
N MET A 235 1.10 2.84 9.27
CA MET A 235 1.34 2.76 10.70
C MET A 235 2.27 1.62 11.07
N HIS A 236 3.39 1.99 11.67
CA HIS A 236 4.48 1.11 12.03
C HIS A 236 4.90 1.26 13.49
N GLN A 237 5.75 0.33 13.93
CA GLN A 237 6.46 0.45 15.19
C GLN A 237 7.97 0.20 15.03
N MET A 238 8.75 0.88 15.86
CA MET A 238 10.20 0.81 15.90
C MET A 238 10.73 0.33 17.25
N GLY A 239 12.06 0.37 17.43
CA GLY A 239 12.73 0.02 18.68
C GLY A 239 12.27 0.86 19.88
N SER A 240 12.36 0.27 21.08
CA SER A 240 11.75 0.82 22.30
C SER A 240 12.52 1.95 22.99
N THR A 241 13.75 2.27 22.57
CA THR A 241 14.63 3.26 23.22
C THR A 241 14.75 4.58 22.46
N GLY A 242 14.12 4.68 21.29
CA GLY A 242 14.06 5.88 20.46
C GLY A 242 12.90 6.81 20.85
N PRO A 243 12.42 7.65 19.91
CA PRO A 243 11.25 8.48 20.14
C PRO A 243 10.02 7.63 20.51
N ARG A 244 9.00 8.22 21.12
CA ARG A 244 7.72 7.51 21.34
C ARG A 244 6.92 7.38 20.06
N LEU A 245 7.00 8.38 19.18
CA LEU A 245 6.43 8.35 17.85
C LEU A 245 7.30 9.17 16.89
N PHE A 246 7.62 8.61 15.73
CA PHE A 246 8.07 9.41 14.59
C PHE A 246 6.88 9.81 13.71
N VAL A 247 6.91 11.06 13.22
CA VAL A 247 6.09 11.54 12.11
C VAL A 247 7.01 12.33 11.15
N PRO A 248 6.72 12.42 9.84
CA PRO A 248 7.51 13.26 8.93
C PRO A 248 7.44 14.75 9.34
N PRO A 249 8.31 15.65 8.83
CA PRO A 249 9.03 15.58 7.57
C PRO A 249 10.08 14.46 7.50
N TYR A 250 10.24 13.85 6.31
CA TYR A 250 11.37 12.96 6.00
C TYR A 250 12.68 13.75 5.89
N VAL A 251 13.80 13.04 6.03
CA VAL A 251 15.13 13.57 5.70
C VAL A 251 15.45 13.33 4.23
N ASP A 252 16.47 14.02 3.72
CA ASP A 252 17.00 13.75 2.38
C ASP A 252 17.67 12.36 2.30
N PRO A 253 17.58 11.67 1.15
CA PRO A 253 17.05 12.16 -0.12
C PRO A 253 15.60 11.74 -0.42
N TYR A 254 14.94 12.52 -1.27
CA TYR A 254 13.71 12.11 -1.95
C TYR A 254 14.05 11.57 -3.34
N GLU A 255 13.23 10.62 -3.82
CA GLU A 255 13.30 10.20 -5.22
C GLU A 255 13.03 11.40 -6.16
N PRO A 256 13.83 11.62 -7.22
CA PRO A 256 13.78 12.85 -8.02
C PRO A 256 12.46 13.12 -8.77
N ASN A 257 11.72 12.08 -9.14
CA ASN A 257 10.47 12.13 -9.88
C ASN A 257 9.23 12.33 -8.98
N ILE A 258 9.39 12.33 -7.65
CA ILE A 258 8.32 12.76 -6.73
C ILE A 258 8.11 14.27 -6.84
N ASP A 259 6.87 14.68 -7.13
CA ASP A 259 6.52 16.10 -7.28
C ASP A 259 6.85 16.91 -5.99
N PRO A 260 7.49 18.08 -6.10
CA PRO A 260 7.82 18.92 -4.94
C PRO A 260 6.62 19.32 -4.07
N MET A 261 5.41 19.44 -4.63
CA MET A 261 4.20 19.75 -3.85
C MET A 261 3.93 18.68 -2.80
N LEU A 262 4.08 17.40 -3.17
CA LEU A 262 3.88 16.27 -2.26
C LEU A 262 4.89 16.29 -1.10
N ARG A 263 6.14 16.71 -1.35
CA ARG A 263 7.16 16.81 -0.31
C ARG A 263 6.80 17.87 0.74
N GLN A 264 6.27 19.00 0.30
CA GLN A 264 5.79 20.06 1.18
C GLN A 264 4.51 19.64 1.93
N GLU A 265 3.62 18.91 1.27
CA GLU A 265 2.42 18.36 1.89
C GLU A 265 2.73 17.31 2.97
N VAL A 266 3.72 16.44 2.74
CA VAL A 266 4.25 15.52 3.77
C VAL A 266 4.74 16.30 4.98
N ALA A 267 5.53 17.35 4.76
CA ALA A 267 6.07 18.17 5.85
C ALA A 267 4.96 18.91 6.61
N MET A 268 3.99 19.50 5.91
CA MET A 268 2.82 20.16 6.50
C MET A 268 1.99 19.18 7.34
N MET A 269 1.67 18.01 6.80
CA MET A 269 0.86 17.00 7.50
C MET A 269 1.58 16.48 8.75
N GLY A 270 2.86 16.09 8.60
CA GLY A 270 3.60 15.51 9.71
C GLY A 270 3.89 16.52 10.84
N THR A 271 4.19 17.78 10.52
CA THR A 271 4.30 18.85 11.53
C THR A 271 2.96 19.21 12.19
N PHE A 272 1.85 19.16 11.44
CA PHE A 272 0.50 19.28 12.00
C PHE A 272 0.23 18.16 13.01
N MET A 273 0.52 16.90 12.67
CA MET A 273 0.39 15.76 13.59
C MET A 273 1.26 15.94 14.84
N ALA A 274 2.53 16.33 14.68
CA ALA A 274 3.42 16.58 15.81
C ALA A 274 2.89 17.68 16.74
N THR A 275 2.27 18.73 16.19
CA THR A 275 1.65 19.83 16.94
C THR A 275 0.45 19.33 17.76
N GLU A 276 -0.46 18.59 17.14
CA GLU A 276 -1.65 18.05 17.83
C GLU A 276 -1.25 17.13 18.98
N LEU A 277 -0.34 16.16 18.75
CA LEU A 277 0.10 15.27 19.83
C LEU A 277 0.84 16.02 20.95
N THR A 278 1.69 16.98 20.60
CA THR A 278 2.38 17.80 21.63
C THR A 278 1.37 18.59 22.45
N SER A 279 0.29 19.10 21.84
CA SER A 279 -0.78 19.81 22.54
C SER A 279 -1.57 18.93 23.52
N GLU A 280 -1.64 17.61 23.26
CA GLU A 280 -2.18 16.62 24.19
C GLU A 280 -1.20 16.27 25.34
N GLY A 281 0.00 16.85 25.35
CA GLY A 281 1.05 16.55 26.33
C GLY A 281 1.83 15.27 26.03
N LYS A 282 1.71 14.71 24.82
CA LYS A 282 2.43 13.51 24.40
C LYS A 282 3.89 13.83 24.11
N GLY A 283 4.77 13.43 25.03
CA GLY A 283 6.22 13.59 24.87
C GLY A 283 6.85 12.51 23.98
N GLY A 284 7.98 12.85 23.36
CA GLY A 284 8.74 11.93 22.52
C GLY A 284 8.25 11.84 21.08
N VAL A 285 7.44 12.81 20.62
CA VAL A 285 7.02 12.90 19.21
C VAL A 285 8.10 13.63 18.43
N MET A 286 8.74 12.91 17.51
CA MET A 286 9.91 13.40 16.78
C MET A 286 9.67 13.41 15.28
N HIS A 287 10.25 14.38 14.60
CA HIS A 287 10.25 14.44 13.13
C HIS A 287 11.66 14.66 12.56
N SER A 288 11.81 14.66 11.22
CA SER A 288 13.08 14.95 10.54
C SER A 288 14.25 14.09 11.01
N MET A 289 14.00 12.80 11.17
CA MET A 289 14.92 11.84 11.75
C MET A 289 14.98 10.57 10.90
N GLY A 290 16.16 10.20 10.41
CA GLY A 290 16.50 8.85 9.94
C GLY A 290 15.79 8.31 8.69
N PHE A 291 14.52 8.65 8.46
CA PHE A 291 13.67 8.12 7.41
C PHE A 291 13.65 9.06 6.20
N ASP A 292 14.05 8.53 5.05
CA ASP A 292 14.01 9.23 3.76
C ASP A 292 12.76 8.84 2.94
N ALA A 293 12.70 9.30 1.68
CA ALA A 293 11.69 8.92 0.71
C ALA A 293 12.32 8.60 -0.67
N TRP A 294 13.46 7.90 -0.68
CA TRP A 294 14.19 7.58 -1.91
C TRP A 294 13.55 6.47 -2.75
N THR A 295 12.89 5.49 -2.13
CA THR A 295 12.48 4.26 -2.82
C THR A 295 10.98 4.19 -3.08
N PRO A 296 10.53 3.83 -4.30
CA PRO A 296 9.12 3.55 -4.59
C PRO A 296 8.63 2.30 -3.86
N ALA A 297 9.54 1.46 -3.35
CA ALA A 297 9.25 0.23 -2.63
C ALA A 297 8.36 0.39 -1.40
N ARG A 298 8.15 1.64 -0.93
CA ARG A 298 7.13 2.03 0.05
C ARG A 298 6.44 3.36 -0.28
N ALA A 299 6.84 4.02 -1.37
CA ALA A 299 6.41 5.38 -1.72
C ALA A 299 5.51 5.44 -2.98
N TYR A 300 4.95 4.31 -3.40
CA TYR A 300 4.03 4.19 -4.54
C TYR A 300 2.98 5.32 -4.61
N HIS A 301 2.45 5.69 -3.45
CA HIS A 301 1.45 6.73 -3.27
C HIS A 301 1.86 8.10 -3.85
N HIS A 302 3.14 8.48 -3.72
CA HIS A 302 3.65 9.75 -4.21
C HIS A 302 3.53 9.85 -5.74
N TYR A 303 3.75 8.76 -6.44
CA TYR A 303 3.61 8.75 -7.91
C TYR A 303 2.16 8.69 -8.38
N HIS A 304 1.22 8.58 -7.45
CA HIS A 304 -0.22 8.54 -7.69
C HIS A 304 -0.93 9.76 -7.06
N GLY A 305 -0.18 10.85 -6.84
CA GLY A 305 -0.71 12.14 -6.39
C GLY A 305 -1.04 12.22 -4.90
N GLY A 306 -0.71 11.21 -4.10
CA GLY A 306 -0.97 11.16 -2.66
C GLY A 306 0.31 11.22 -1.81
N ILE A 307 0.20 11.67 -0.57
CA ILE A 307 1.30 11.62 0.39
C ILE A 307 1.29 10.34 1.21
N ARG A 308 2.47 9.75 1.46
CA ARG A 308 2.65 8.74 2.49
C ARG A 308 3.19 9.37 3.76
N ILE A 309 2.48 9.13 4.86
CA ILE A 309 2.89 9.43 6.23
C ILE A 309 3.26 8.12 6.91
N LEU A 310 4.56 7.92 7.11
CA LEU A 310 5.08 6.89 7.98
C LEU A 310 4.95 7.36 9.43
N THR A 311 4.28 6.57 10.27
CA THR A 311 4.35 6.74 11.72
C THR A 311 5.10 5.57 12.34
N GLU A 312 6.11 5.82 13.16
CA GLU A 312 6.87 4.75 13.84
C GLU A 312 6.74 4.91 15.36
N ALA A 313 5.91 4.10 15.99
CA ALA A 313 5.71 4.15 17.43
C ALA A 313 6.73 3.26 18.18
N ALA A 314 7.19 3.67 19.36
CA ALA A 314 8.08 2.83 20.16
C ALA A 314 7.41 1.51 20.54
N SER A 315 8.01 0.36 20.19
CA SER A 315 7.43 -0.95 20.51
C SER A 315 7.52 -1.29 21.99
N VAL A 316 6.54 -2.08 22.45
CA VAL A 316 6.65 -2.94 23.64
C VAL A 316 7.01 -4.38 23.23
N LYS A 317 7.02 -5.32 24.17
CA LYS A 317 7.18 -6.75 23.86
C LYS A 317 5.85 -7.35 23.40
N ILE A 318 5.45 -7.05 22.16
CA ILE A 318 4.14 -7.36 21.55
C ILE A 318 2.97 -6.72 22.32
N ALA A 319 2.54 -7.29 23.44
CA ALA A 319 1.53 -6.72 24.34
C ALA A 319 1.97 -6.66 25.81
N THR A 320 3.18 -7.11 26.11
CA THR A 320 3.75 -7.06 27.46
C THR A 320 4.39 -5.70 27.70
N PRO A 321 3.97 -4.96 28.74
CA PRO A 321 4.61 -3.71 29.12
C PRO A 321 6.10 -3.82 29.35
N ILE A 322 6.79 -2.71 29.15
CA ILE A 322 8.21 -2.58 29.46
C ILE A 322 8.44 -1.34 30.31
N ASP A 323 9.49 -1.36 31.12
CA ASP A 323 10.01 -0.18 31.79
C ASP A 323 11.27 0.30 31.07
N VAL A 324 11.22 1.53 30.56
CA VAL A 324 12.34 2.17 29.87
C VAL A 324 12.84 3.34 30.73
N PRO A 325 13.85 3.14 31.58
CA PRO A 325 14.42 4.22 32.38
C PRO A 325 15.09 5.27 31.47
N TRP A 326 15.11 6.53 31.92
CA TRP A 326 15.67 7.66 31.18
C TRP A 326 17.08 7.37 30.65
N GLU A 327 17.92 6.72 31.44
CA GLU A 327 19.32 6.41 31.11
C GLU A 327 19.42 5.53 29.86
N ARG A 328 18.45 4.63 29.63
CA ARG A 328 18.42 3.72 28.48
C ARG A 328 17.89 4.34 27.19
N LEU A 329 17.36 5.56 27.23
CA LEU A 329 16.95 6.26 26.02
C LEU A 329 18.16 6.65 25.17
N SER A 330 18.00 6.64 23.85
CA SER A 330 19.03 7.06 22.91
C SER A 330 19.41 8.54 23.14
N PRO A 331 20.70 8.95 23.00
CA PRO A 331 21.13 10.32 23.28
C PRO A 331 20.32 11.40 22.54
N GLN A 332 20.00 11.15 21.27
CA GLN A 332 19.27 12.09 20.41
C GLN A 332 17.85 12.41 20.89
N VAL A 333 17.23 11.55 21.72
CA VAL A 333 15.88 11.78 22.25
C VAL A 333 15.86 12.35 23.67
N LYS A 334 17.03 12.66 24.23
CA LYS A 334 17.15 13.25 25.57
C LYS A 334 17.19 14.78 25.53
N GLN A 335 17.55 15.35 24.38
CA GLN A 335 17.69 16.78 24.19
C GLN A 335 16.44 17.37 23.55
N GLU A 336 15.95 18.48 24.10
CA GLU A 336 14.93 19.31 23.47
C GLU A 336 15.49 19.91 22.17
N SER A 337 14.74 19.76 21.08
CA SER A 337 15.13 20.25 19.75
C SER A 337 13.91 20.75 18.98
N VAL A 338 14.15 21.41 17.85
CA VAL A 338 13.08 21.76 16.90
C VAL A 338 12.34 20.51 16.45
N SER A 339 13.05 19.40 16.23
CA SER A 339 12.47 18.13 15.82
C SER A 339 11.70 17.39 16.92
N MET A 340 11.92 17.72 18.19
CA MET A 340 11.24 17.12 19.33
C MET A 340 11.29 18.06 20.54
N PRO A 341 10.33 19.00 20.64
CA PRO A 341 10.35 20.02 21.69
C PRO A 341 9.98 19.49 23.07
N LEU A 342 9.33 18.32 23.16
CA LEU A 342 8.90 17.71 24.43
C LEU A 342 9.48 16.28 24.56
N PRO A 343 10.67 16.09 25.16
CA PRO A 343 11.25 14.76 25.37
C PRO A 343 10.45 13.90 26.36
N TRP A 344 10.29 12.62 26.04
CA TRP A 344 9.69 11.64 26.94
C TRP A 344 10.67 11.24 28.06
N LYS A 345 10.26 11.35 29.33
CA LYS A 345 11.17 11.28 30.49
C LYS A 345 11.50 9.87 31.00
N GLY A 346 11.16 8.83 30.25
CA GLY A 346 11.29 7.45 30.73
C GLY A 346 10.08 7.00 31.55
N GLY A 347 9.96 5.69 31.77
CA GLY A 347 8.90 5.09 32.59
C GLY A 347 8.31 3.82 31.99
N LYS A 348 7.16 3.42 32.55
CA LYS A 348 6.35 2.33 32.01
C LYS A 348 5.83 2.72 30.62
N TRP A 349 5.99 1.83 29.66
CA TRP A 349 5.47 1.94 28.31
C TRP A 349 4.66 0.69 27.99
N THR A 350 3.42 0.88 27.56
CA THR A 350 2.42 -0.18 27.38
C THR A 350 1.90 -0.22 25.96
N LEU A 351 1.22 -1.32 25.59
CA LEU A 351 0.51 -1.38 24.33
C LEU A 351 -0.56 -0.28 24.25
N ARG A 352 -1.23 0.02 25.37
CA ARG A 352 -2.23 1.10 25.46
C ARG A 352 -1.66 2.46 25.08
N ASP A 353 -0.44 2.77 25.52
CA ASP A 353 0.22 4.03 25.15
C ASP A 353 0.46 4.11 23.65
N ILE A 354 0.89 3.00 23.01
CA ILE A 354 1.08 2.96 21.56
C ILE A 354 -0.26 3.20 20.84
N VAL A 355 -1.31 2.48 21.25
CA VAL A 355 -2.66 2.64 20.68
C VAL A 355 -3.17 4.08 20.84
N ASP A 356 -2.89 4.74 21.98
CA ASP A 356 -3.26 6.14 22.20
C ASP A 356 -2.48 7.10 21.29
N TYR A 357 -1.17 6.91 21.10
CA TYR A 357 -0.36 7.74 20.18
C TYR A 357 -0.81 7.55 18.73
N ASP A 358 -1.01 6.30 18.31
CA ASP A 358 -1.51 5.92 16.98
C ASP A 358 -2.88 6.55 16.70
N TYR A 359 -3.81 6.45 17.65
CA TYR A 359 -5.14 7.04 17.53
C TYR A 359 -5.07 8.56 17.32
N SER A 360 -4.29 9.28 18.13
CA SER A 360 -4.15 10.73 17.97
C SER A 360 -3.46 11.14 16.68
N ALA A 361 -2.48 10.37 16.22
CA ALA A 361 -1.81 10.61 14.95
C ALA A 361 -2.80 10.51 13.77
N VAL A 362 -3.63 9.46 13.74
CA VAL A 362 -4.65 9.29 12.69
C VAL A 362 -5.73 10.36 12.81
N ARG A 363 -6.20 10.68 14.02
CA ARG A 363 -7.19 11.75 14.23
C ARG A 363 -6.68 13.12 13.78
N ALA A 364 -5.40 13.43 14.01
CA ALA A 364 -4.77 14.65 13.52
C ALA A 364 -4.73 14.67 11.98
N ALA A 365 -4.33 13.57 11.34
CA ALA A 365 -4.32 13.46 9.88
C ALA A 365 -5.72 13.64 9.26
N LEU A 366 -6.73 12.99 9.83
CA LEU A 366 -8.13 13.14 9.41
C LEU A 366 -8.64 14.57 9.59
N THR A 367 -8.29 15.22 10.70
CA THR A 367 -8.68 16.60 10.99
C THR A 367 -8.04 17.56 9.98
N ASN A 368 -6.76 17.38 9.66
CA ASN A 368 -6.07 18.18 8.65
C ASN A 368 -6.71 18.00 7.27
N ALA A 369 -6.95 16.75 6.85
CA ALA A 369 -7.58 16.42 5.59
C ALA A 369 -8.99 17.02 5.46
N ALA A 370 -9.78 16.99 6.54
CA ALA A 370 -11.12 17.58 6.57
C ALA A 370 -11.09 19.11 6.42
N ARG A 371 -10.23 19.79 7.18
CA ARG A 371 -10.14 21.26 7.21
C ARG A 371 -9.51 21.85 5.95
N LEU A 372 -8.59 21.11 5.32
CA LEU A 372 -7.91 21.51 4.09
C LEU A 372 -8.42 20.73 2.86
N ARG A 373 -9.65 20.21 2.92
CA ARG A 373 -10.26 19.37 1.87
C ARG A 373 -10.01 19.90 0.46
N GLU A 374 -10.32 21.17 0.23
CA GLU A 374 -10.19 21.76 -1.10
C GLU A 374 -8.74 21.85 -1.56
N ASN A 375 -7.81 22.18 -0.66
CA ASN A 375 -6.38 22.22 -0.96
C ASN A 375 -5.86 20.84 -1.39
N TRP A 376 -6.23 19.78 -0.68
CA TRP A 376 -5.86 18.41 -1.04
C TRP A 376 -6.35 18.02 -2.43
N VAL A 377 -7.63 18.24 -2.71
CA VAL A 377 -8.24 17.89 -4.01
C VAL A 377 -7.66 18.75 -5.15
N ARG A 378 -7.36 20.03 -4.87
CA ARG A 378 -6.76 20.96 -5.83
C ARG A 378 -5.32 20.59 -6.17
N ASN A 379 -4.50 20.33 -5.16
CA ASN A 379 -3.09 20.00 -5.35
C ASN A 379 -2.94 18.67 -6.10
N PHE A 380 -3.76 17.68 -5.76
CA PHE A 380 -3.89 16.43 -6.51
C PHE A 380 -4.11 16.66 -8.00
N TYR A 381 -5.09 17.49 -8.36
CA TYR A 381 -5.34 17.87 -9.76
C TYR A 381 -4.13 18.57 -10.41
N LEU A 382 -3.50 19.52 -9.71
CA LEU A 382 -2.36 20.27 -10.24
C LEU A 382 -1.15 19.36 -10.53
N ILE A 383 -0.90 18.37 -9.65
CA ILE A 383 0.16 17.38 -9.84
C ILE A 383 -0.08 16.57 -11.12
N PHE A 384 -1.28 16.03 -11.30
CA PHE A 384 -1.58 15.26 -12.51
C PHE A 384 -1.65 16.12 -13.77
N ARG A 385 -2.07 17.38 -13.66
CA ARG A 385 -2.05 18.31 -14.79
C ARG A 385 -0.62 18.54 -15.26
N LYS A 386 0.30 18.80 -14.32
CA LYS A 386 1.73 18.93 -14.63
C LYS A 386 2.29 17.65 -15.24
N ALA A 387 1.90 16.47 -14.75
CA ALA A 387 2.38 15.19 -15.28
C ALA A 387 2.00 14.96 -16.75
N VAL A 388 0.78 15.33 -17.16
CA VAL A 388 0.32 15.16 -18.56
C VAL A 388 0.79 16.29 -19.49
N GLU A 389 1.14 17.46 -18.95
CA GLU A 389 1.66 18.62 -19.70
C GLU A 389 3.20 18.66 -19.75
N GLN A 390 3.88 17.74 -19.05
CA GLN A 390 5.33 17.61 -19.01
C GLN A 390 5.95 17.45 -20.41
N THR A 391 7.00 18.22 -20.70
CA THR A 391 7.79 18.13 -21.94
C THR A 391 9.28 17.83 -21.72
N GLU A 392 9.76 17.76 -20.47
CA GLU A 392 11.18 17.50 -20.20
C GLU A 392 11.56 16.06 -20.54
N PRO A 393 12.83 15.82 -20.94
CA PRO A 393 13.32 14.48 -21.21
C PRO A 393 13.29 13.54 -19.98
N PRO A 394 13.19 12.22 -20.22
CA PRO A 394 13.02 11.61 -21.53
C PRO A 394 11.59 11.78 -22.07
N TYR A 395 11.44 11.89 -23.39
CA TYR A 395 10.13 11.87 -24.03
C TYR A 395 9.44 10.50 -23.87
N SER A 396 10.21 9.41 -23.99
CA SER A 396 9.69 8.06 -23.79
C SER A 396 10.79 7.04 -23.46
N TYR A 397 10.36 5.85 -23.04
CA TYR A 397 11.16 4.63 -23.09
C TYR A 397 10.59 3.67 -24.13
N ILE A 398 11.46 3.11 -24.96
CA ILE A 398 11.13 2.09 -25.95
C ILE A 398 11.57 0.73 -25.41
N ILE A 399 10.66 -0.24 -25.40
CA ILE A 399 10.95 -1.63 -25.04
C ILE A 399 10.86 -2.47 -26.32
N PRO A 400 12.00 -2.86 -26.93
CA PRO A 400 12.01 -3.70 -28.12
C PRO A 400 11.28 -5.03 -27.90
N GLU A 401 10.63 -5.57 -28.94
CA GLU A 401 10.02 -6.91 -28.84
C GLU A 401 11.08 -8.02 -28.81
N LYS A 402 12.22 -7.81 -29.49
CA LYS A 402 13.33 -8.75 -29.48
C LYS A 402 14.12 -8.60 -28.18
N GLN A 403 13.72 -9.38 -27.18
CA GLN A 403 14.34 -9.44 -25.86
C GLN A 403 15.04 -10.77 -25.67
N ARG A 404 16.06 -10.81 -24.80
CA ARG A 404 16.68 -12.07 -24.36
C ARG A 404 15.65 -13.00 -23.72
N ASP A 405 14.83 -12.45 -22.81
CA ASP A 405 13.70 -13.14 -22.20
C ASP A 405 12.43 -12.28 -22.40
N LEU A 406 11.72 -12.55 -23.49
CA LEU A 406 10.47 -11.86 -23.81
C LEU A 406 9.42 -12.04 -22.71
N SER A 407 9.35 -13.20 -22.06
CA SER A 407 8.36 -13.43 -21.01
C SER A 407 8.61 -12.53 -19.80
N THR A 408 9.87 -12.39 -19.40
CA THR A 408 10.27 -11.47 -18.33
C THR A 408 10.04 -10.00 -18.74
N ALA A 409 10.30 -9.61 -20.00
CA ALA A 409 9.96 -8.27 -20.50
C ALA A 409 8.45 -7.99 -20.45
N LEU A 410 7.61 -8.96 -20.86
CA LEU A 410 6.16 -8.84 -20.75
C LEU A 410 5.71 -8.75 -19.28
N LYS A 411 6.35 -9.50 -18.36
CA LYS A 411 6.09 -9.37 -16.93
C LYS A 411 6.44 -7.97 -16.40
N MET A 412 7.54 -7.37 -16.85
CA MET A 412 7.89 -5.98 -16.51
C MET A 412 6.82 -4.99 -17.01
N LEU A 413 6.35 -5.15 -18.25
CA LEU A 413 5.26 -4.33 -18.79
C LEU A 413 3.96 -4.51 -18.00
N ASP A 414 3.66 -5.72 -17.52
CA ASP A 414 2.50 -5.99 -16.67
C ASP A 414 2.62 -5.32 -15.28
N ILE A 415 3.83 -5.28 -14.70
CA ILE A 415 4.12 -4.53 -13.48
C ILE A 415 3.84 -3.03 -13.68
N LEU A 416 4.37 -2.45 -14.77
CA LEU A 416 4.12 -1.03 -15.10
C LEU A 416 2.62 -0.76 -15.27
N LYS A 417 1.89 -1.59 -16.03
CA LYS A 417 0.44 -1.47 -16.20
C LYS A 417 -0.32 -1.62 -14.89
N THR A 418 0.12 -2.51 -14.01
CA THR A 418 -0.46 -2.72 -12.67
C THR A 418 -0.34 -1.44 -11.83
N GLY A 419 0.78 -0.72 -11.95
CA GLY A 419 0.98 0.61 -11.39
C GLY A 419 0.39 1.76 -12.21
N GLY A 420 -0.58 1.50 -13.09
CA GLY A 420 -1.32 2.52 -13.84
C GLY A 420 -0.65 3.03 -15.12
N VAL A 421 0.60 2.65 -15.41
CA VAL A 421 1.35 3.17 -16.56
C VAL A 421 0.69 2.77 -17.89
N GLU A 422 0.43 3.77 -18.72
CA GLU A 422 -0.02 3.64 -20.09
C GLU A 422 1.13 3.17 -20.98
N ILE A 423 0.91 2.08 -21.69
CA ILE A 423 1.87 1.47 -22.60
C ILE A 423 1.24 1.44 -24.00
N HIS A 424 1.98 1.92 -24.98
CA HIS A 424 1.59 1.95 -26.38
C HIS A 424 2.31 0.84 -27.16
N ARG A 425 1.69 0.35 -28.23
CA ARG A 425 2.29 -0.59 -29.17
C ARG A 425 2.27 0.00 -30.57
N ALA A 426 3.42 0.02 -31.24
CA ALA A 426 3.56 0.52 -32.59
C ALA A 426 2.73 -0.31 -33.58
N LYS A 427 1.98 0.34 -34.47
CA LYS A 427 1.21 -0.28 -35.56
C LYS A 427 2.00 -0.36 -36.87
N LYS A 428 3.10 0.40 -36.98
CA LYS A 428 4.00 0.47 -38.14
C LYS A 428 5.41 0.73 -37.63
N PRO A 429 6.45 0.48 -38.45
CA PRO A 429 7.80 0.94 -38.16
C PRO A 429 7.84 2.46 -37.96
N PHE A 430 8.74 2.93 -37.09
CA PHE A 430 8.93 4.35 -36.78
C PHE A 430 10.39 4.62 -36.40
N THR A 431 10.80 5.90 -36.43
CA THR A 431 12.16 6.32 -36.07
C THR A 431 12.12 7.15 -34.79
N ALA A 432 13.00 6.82 -33.85
CA ALA A 432 13.15 7.55 -32.59
C ALA A 432 14.61 7.49 -32.12
N GLY A 433 15.14 8.61 -31.61
CA GLY A 433 16.54 8.68 -31.13
C GLY A 433 17.60 8.29 -32.17
N GLY A 434 17.30 8.45 -33.47
CA GLY A 434 18.20 8.07 -34.56
C GLY A 434 18.16 6.60 -34.99
N PHE A 435 17.28 5.78 -34.40
CA PHE A 435 17.13 4.36 -34.72
C PHE A 435 15.73 4.04 -35.26
N GLU A 436 15.64 3.09 -36.19
CA GLU A 436 14.38 2.55 -36.69
C GLU A 436 13.92 1.39 -35.80
N TYR A 437 12.65 1.40 -35.41
CA TYR A 437 12.01 0.37 -34.63
C TYR A 437 10.88 -0.27 -35.43
N PRO A 438 10.71 -1.61 -35.38
CA PRO A 438 9.69 -2.30 -36.15
C PRO A 438 8.27 -2.09 -35.56
N GLU A 439 7.27 -2.46 -36.36
CA GLU A 439 5.90 -2.70 -35.86
C GLU A 439 5.93 -3.62 -34.63
N GLY A 440 5.01 -3.40 -33.69
CA GLY A 440 4.89 -4.23 -32.48
C GLY A 440 5.69 -3.72 -31.29
N THR A 441 6.71 -2.88 -31.51
CA THR A 441 7.52 -2.27 -30.45
C THR A 441 6.66 -1.57 -29.39
N PHE A 442 7.00 -1.78 -28.10
CA PHE A 442 6.33 -1.12 -26.99
C PHE A 442 6.95 0.25 -26.70
N ILE A 443 6.10 1.23 -26.40
CA ILE A 443 6.48 2.61 -26.13
C ILE A 443 5.80 3.07 -24.85
N VAL A 444 6.57 3.62 -23.92
CA VAL A 444 6.08 4.23 -22.68
C VAL A 444 6.40 5.72 -22.75
N TYR A 445 5.40 6.54 -23.10
CA TYR A 445 5.54 8.01 -23.11
C TYR A 445 5.57 8.57 -21.70
N MET A 446 6.38 9.58 -21.41
CA MET A 446 6.44 10.17 -20.06
C MET A 446 5.30 11.16 -19.78
N ALA A 447 4.73 11.80 -20.80
CA ALA A 447 3.61 12.74 -20.68
C ALA A 447 2.26 12.00 -20.49
N GLN A 448 2.08 11.42 -19.30
CA GLN A 448 0.89 10.67 -18.88
C GLN A 448 0.71 10.80 -17.35
N PRO A 449 -0.48 10.49 -16.80
CA PRO A 449 -0.75 10.69 -15.38
C PRO A 449 0.29 10.06 -14.43
N PHE A 450 0.73 8.83 -14.74
CA PHE A 450 1.68 8.08 -13.90
C PHE A 450 3.09 8.06 -14.51
N GLY A 451 3.42 9.06 -15.33
CA GLY A 451 4.72 9.17 -16.00
C GLY A 451 5.90 9.26 -15.03
N GLY A 452 5.71 9.90 -13.87
CA GLY A 452 6.71 9.91 -12.79
C GLY A 452 7.03 8.51 -12.27
N PHE A 453 6.00 7.66 -12.04
CA PHE A 453 6.21 6.26 -11.65
C PHE A 453 6.96 5.46 -12.72
N ALA A 454 6.53 5.62 -13.98
CA ALA A 454 7.18 4.97 -15.11
C ALA A 454 8.66 5.35 -15.21
N LYS A 455 8.96 6.65 -15.09
CA LYS A 455 10.31 7.18 -15.14
C LYS A 455 11.18 6.61 -14.02
N THR A 456 10.72 6.67 -12.76
CA THR A 456 11.41 6.08 -11.60
C THR A 456 11.79 4.60 -11.82
N LEU A 457 10.90 3.80 -12.39
CA LEU A 457 11.14 2.38 -12.57
C LEU A 457 11.96 2.03 -13.81
N LEU A 458 12.00 2.90 -14.83
CA LEU A 458 12.71 2.66 -16.08
C LEU A 458 14.09 3.30 -16.11
N GLU A 459 14.30 4.38 -15.35
CA GLU A 459 15.55 5.11 -15.35
C GLU A 459 16.62 4.50 -14.43
N PRO A 460 17.90 4.54 -14.83
CA PRO A 460 19.01 4.20 -13.95
C PRO A 460 19.05 5.10 -12.71
N GLN A 461 19.00 4.48 -11.53
CA GLN A 461 19.02 5.20 -10.26
C GLN A 461 20.44 5.64 -9.86
N VAL A 462 20.57 6.89 -9.41
CA VAL A 462 21.83 7.47 -8.90
C VAL A 462 21.59 8.00 -7.49
N TYR A 463 21.87 7.18 -6.49
CA TYR A 463 21.75 7.58 -5.09
C TYR A 463 22.81 8.64 -4.74
N PRO A 464 22.44 9.77 -4.10
CA PRO A 464 23.38 10.85 -3.82
C PRO A 464 24.43 10.45 -2.78
N GLU A 465 25.63 11.04 -2.90
CA GLU A 465 26.69 10.88 -1.93
C GLU A 465 26.38 11.71 -0.66
N ILE A 466 25.91 11.07 0.40
CA ILE A 466 25.57 11.74 1.67
C ILE A 466 26.66 11.44 2.70
N ARG A 467 27.24 12.48 3.30
CA ARG A 467 28.26 12.38 4.36
C ARG A 467 27.75 12.96 5.68
N GLU A 468 28.35 12.53 6.79
CA GLU A 468 28.03 13.07 8.13
C GLU A 468 28.33 14.56 8.26
N PHE A 469 29.44 14.98 7.67
CA PHE A 469 29.89 16.36 7.53
C PHE A 469 30.79 16.45 6.30
N GLN A 470 31.13 17.65 5.85
CA GLN A 470 32.00 17.85 4.68
C GLN A 470 33.37 17.17 4.90
N GLY A 471 33.74 16.23 4.04
CA GLY A 471 34.96 15.41 4.18
C GLY A 471 34.88 14.25 5.17
N GLY A 472 33.73 14.07 5.85
CA GLY A 472 33.47 12.96 6.77
C GLY A 472 33.11 11.63 6.07
N PRO A 473 32.82 10.57 6.83
CA PRO A 473 32.41 9.28 6.27
C PRO A 473 31.06 9.36 5.54
N LEU A 474 30.85 8.41 4.61
CA LEU A 474 29.55 8.21 3.97
C LEU A 474 28.52 7.73 5.00
N LYS A 475 27.33 8.30 4.94
CA LYS A 475 26.18 7.77 5.68
C LYS A 475 25.69 6.51 4.97
N THR A 476 25.42 5.48 5.75
CA THR A 476 24.71 4.30 5.25
C THR A 476 23.31 4.75 4.82
N PRO A 477 22.87 4.42 3.58
CA PRO A 477 21.49 4.67 3.18
C PRO A 477 20.51 4.08 4.17
N TYR A 478 19.40 4.78 4.40
CA TYR A 478 18.37 4.28 5.30
C TYR A 478 17.69 3.02 4.71
N ASP A 479 17.51 2.98 3.38
CA ASP A 479 16.72 1.95 2.70
C ASP A 479 17.32 1.51 1.34
N VAL A 480 16.58 0.70 0.60
CA VAL A 480 16.93 0.21 -0.75
C VAL A 480 17.21 1.38 -1.71
N VAL A 481 18.40 1.37 -2.30
CA VAL A 481 18.88 2.46 -3.16
C VAL A 481 18.64 2.25 -4.66
N GLY A 482 18.25 1.05 -5.09
CA GLY A 482 18.05 0.70 -6.51
C GLY A 482 16.73 -0.01 -6.78
N HIS A 483 16.03 0.42 -7.82
CA HIS A 483 14.70 -0.07 -8.21
C HIS A 483 14.43 0.01 -9.73
N THR A 484 15.50 0.11 -10.54
CA THR A 484 15.42 0.14 -12.01
C THR A 484 15.01 -1.24 -12.55
N LEU A 485 13.74 -1.39 -12.96
CA LEU A 485 13.19 -2.66 -13.44
C LEU A 485 13.95 -3.26 -14.62
N PRO A 486 14.35 -2.51 -15.66
CA PRO A 486 15.14 -3.06 -16.76
C PRO A 486 16.39 -3.82 -16.30
N PHE A 487 17.11 -3.28 -15.31
CA PHE A 487 18.31 -3.92 -14.76
C PHE A 487 17.98 -5.10 -13.86
N LEU A 488 16.97 -4.96 -13.00
CA LEU A 488 16.53 -6.04 -12.11
C LEU A 488 15.98 -7.26 -12.85
N MET A 489 15.43 -7.04 -14.05
CA MET A 489 14.72 -8.06 -14.83
C MET A 489 15.48 -8.47 -16.10
N GLY A 490 16.64 -7.88 -16.39
CA GLY A 490 17.42 -8.18 -17.59
C GLY A 490 16.69 -7.81 -18.90
N VAL A 491 15.92 -6.72 -18.89
CA VAL A 491 15.11 -6.26 -20.02
C VAL A 491 15.80 -5.06 -20.66
N GLU A 492 15.89 -5.06 -21.99
CA GLU A 492 16.38 -3.90 -22.74
C GLU A 492 15.30 -2.81 -22.77
N ALA A 493 15.67 -1.61 -22.32
CA ALA A 493 14.84 -0.42 -22.38
C ALA A 493 15.67 0.75 -22.92
N VAL A 494 15.22 1.34 -24.03
CA VAL A 494 15.92 2.44 -24.70
C VAL A 494 15.29 3.75 -24.32
N LYS A 495 16.04 4.61 -23.65
CA LYS A 495 15.63 5.99 -23.33
C LYS A 495 15.67 6.85 -24.59
N VAL A 496 14.58 7.54 -24.90
CA VAL A 496 14.50 8.51 -26.00
C VAL A 496 14.18 9.88 -25.43
N ASP A 497 15.13 10.82 -25.54
CA ASP A 497 14.99 12.16 -24.98
C ASP A 497 14.12 13.08 -25.86
N GLU A 498 14.25 12.99 -27.18
CA GLU A 498 13.56 13.88 -28.13
C GLU A 498 12.17 13.36 -28.55
N PRO A 499 11.21 14.27 -28.87
CA PRO A 499 9.91 13.90 -29.43
C PRO A 499 10.03 13.15 -30.77
N PHE A 500 9.08 12.24 -31.03
CA PHE A 500 8.93 11.54 -32.31
C PHE A 500 7.48 11.20 -32.60
N GLU A 501 7.18 10.91 -33.87
CA GLU A 501 5.86 10.46 -34.30
C GLU A 501 5.85 8.94 -34.50
N ALA A 502 4.85 8.27 -33.93
CA ALA A 502 4.61 6.86 -34.18
C ALA A 502 3.10 6.59 -34.23
N GLU A 503 2.66 5.79 -35.21
CA GLU A 503 1.28 5.31 -35.23
C GLU A 503 1.14 4.18 -34.19
N THR A 504 0.41 4.43 -33.10
CA THR A 504 0.34 3.49 -31.97
C THR A 504 -1.09 3.09 -31.59
N ARG A 505 -1.20 2.05 -30.77
CA ARG A 505 -2.42 1.69 -30.03
C ARG A 505 -2.11 1.52 -28.54
N LEU A 506 -3.01 1.97 -27.69
CA LEU A 506 -2.92 1.73 -26.24
C LEU A 506 -3.07 0.23 -25.93
N VAL A 507 -2.21 -0.31 -25.08
CA VAL A 507 -2.18 -1.72 -24.70
C VAL A 507 -3.19 -1.98 -23.57
N LYS A 508 -4.30 -2.64 -23.92
CA LYS A 508 -5.36 -2.98 -22.95
C LYS A 508 -4.97 -4.08 -21.97
N GLY A 509 -4.12 -5.02 -22.36
CA GLY A 509 -3.63 -6.14 -21.55
C GLY A 509 -2.31 -6.66 -22.08
N ILE A 510 -1.48 -7.22 -21.20
CA ILE A 510 -0.26 -7.92 -21.59
C ILE A 510 -0.58 -9.41 -21.71
N THR A 511 -0.53 -9.92 -22.94
CA THR A 511 -0.74 -11.34 -23.21
C THR A 511 0.61 -12.02 -23.40
N LYS A 512 0.88 -13.06 -22.61
CA LYS A 512 2.00 -13.95 -22.90
C LYS A 512 1.79 -14.62 -24.28
N PRO A 513 2.85 -14.82 -25.07
CA PRO A 513 2.75 -15.60 -26.30
C PRO A 513 2.27 -17.01 -25.98
N ALA A 514 1.53 -17.61 -26.91
CA ALA A 514 1.15 -19.01 -26.79
C ALA A 514 2.43 -19.88 -26.72
N PRO A 515 2.45 -20.93 -25.88
CA PRO A 515 3.58 -21.84 -25.86
C PRO A 515 3.70 -22.51 -27.23
N VAL A 516 4.91 -22.54 -27.78
CA VAL A 516 5.21 -23.33 -28.97
C VAL A 516 5.60 -24.72 -28.49
N ILE A 517 4.67 -25.67 -28.59
CA ILE A 517 4.92 -27.08 -28.28
C ILE A 517 4.91 -27.86 -29.58
N GLU A 518 6.07 -28.38 -29.98
CA GLU A 518 6.18 -29.27 -31.13
C GLU A 518 6.09 -30.73 -30.67
N LEU A 519 4.90 -31.31 -30.80
CA LEU A 519 4.68 -32.73 -30.52
C LEU A 519 5.07 -33.57 -31.74
N LYS A 520 6.06 -34.45 -31.58
CA LYS A 520 6.47 -35.41 -32.62
C LYS A 520 6.12 -36.83 -32.20
N LYS A 521 5.42 -37.55 -33.08
CA LYS A 521 5.05 -38.95 -32.85
C LYS A 521 6.31 -39.81 -32.79
N GLY A 522 6.44 -40.60 -31.72
CA GLY A 522 7.61 -41.46 -31.51
C GLY A 522 8.83 -40.75 -30.90
N ALA A 523 8.69 -39.50 -30.43
CA ALA A 523 9.74 -38.83 -29.67
C ALA A 523 10.10 -39.61 -28.40
N LEU A 524 11.39 -39.78 -28.13
CA LEU A 524 11.88 -40.40 -26.89
C LEU A 524 11.94 -39.41 -25.73
N PHE A 525 12.15 -38.12 -26.04
CA PHE A 525 12.26 -37.04 -25.07
C PHE A 525 11.54 -35.79 -25.59
N TYR A 526 10.96 -35.03 -24.66
CA TYR A 526 10.69 -33.61 -24.86
C TYR A 526 11.86 -32.80 -24.31
N VAL A 527 12.24 -31.74 -25.02
CA VAL A 527 13.39 -30.91 -24.68
C VAL A 527 13.01 -29.43 -24.67
N TRP A 528 13.60 -28.65 -23.75
CA TRP A 528 13.47 -27.20 -23.72
C TRP A 528 14.72 -26.54 -23.12
N GLY A 529 14.83 -25.22 -23.30
CA GLY A 529 15.97 -24.44 -22.84
C GLY A 529 15.98 -24.21 -21.32
N HIS A 530 16.98 -23.47 -20.84
CA HIS A 530 17.11 -23.06 -19.43
C HIS A 530 17.36 -21.55 -19.28
N GLU A 531 17.17 -20.79 -20.36
CA GLU A 531 17.60 -19.40 -20.46
C GLU A 531 16.59 -18.40 -19.87
N SER A 532 15.32 -18.79 -19.74
CA SER A 532 14.23 -17.94 -19.24
C SER A 532 13.69 -18.41 -17.90
N ASN A 533 13.05 -17.49 -17.16
CA ASN A 533 12.36 -17.85 -15.92
C ASN A 533 11.20 -18.83 -16.16
N ASP A 534 10.53 -18.74 -17.32
CA ASP A 534 9.42 -19.65 -17.66
C ASP A 534 9.91 -21.09 -17.90
N ASP A 535 11.15 -21.28 -18.37
CA ASP A 535 11.78 -22.61 -18.50
C ASP A 535 11.93 -23.29 -17.13
N ILE A 536 12.36 -22.53 -16.12
CA ILE A 536 12.52 -23.01 -14.74
C ILE A 536 11.16 -23.25 -14.08
N VAL A 537 10.16 -22.42 -14.38
CA VAL A 537 8.78 -22.65 -13.93
C VAL A 537 8.21 -23.94 -14.54
N ALA A 538 8.45 -24.19 -15.83
CA ALA A 538 8.06 -25.43 -16.49
C ALA A 538 8.73 -26.64 -15.82
N ALA A 539 10.03 -26.55 -15.54
CA ALA A 539 10.77 -27.59 -14.83
C ALA A 539 10.15 -27.89 -13.45
N ASN A 540 9.94 -26.87 -12.62
CA ASN A 540 9.34 -27.04 -11.29
C ASN A 540 7.94 -27.67 -11.34
N ARG A 541 7.10 -27.27 -12.31
CA ARG A 541 5.76 -27.86 -12.50
C ARG A 541 5.80 -29.32 -12.95
N LEU A 542 6.79 -29.70 -13.75
CA LEU A 542 6.99 -31.09 -14.17
C LEU A 542 7.49 -31.94 -13.01
N LEU A 543 8.44 -31.44 -12.22
CA LEU A 543 8.90 -32.10 -10.99
C LEU A 543 7.76 -32.31 -9.99
N ASP A 544 6.90 -31.30 -9.77
CA ASP A 544 5.74 -31.38 -8.89
C ASP A 544 4.72 -32.46 -9.34
N LYS A 545 4.62 -32.70 -10.66
CA LYS A 545 3.84 -33.79 -11.24
C LYS A 545 4.53 -35.17 -11.18
N GLY A 546 5.74 -35.25 -10.62
CA GLY A 546 6.50 -36.49 -10.45
C GLY A 546 7.33 -36.91 -11.67
N TYR A 547 7.54 -36.03 -12.65
CA TYR A 547 8.45 -36.31 -13.76
C TYR A 547 9.92 -36.23 -13.30
N THR A 548 10.76 -37.07 -13.89
CA THR A 548 12.22 -36.93 -13.79
C THR A 548 12.71 -36.03 -14.92
N ILE A 549 13.36 -34.93 -14.56
CA ILE A 549 14.00 -34.01 -15.50
C ILE A 549 15.49 -34.32 -15.54
N PHE A 550 16.03 -34.47 -16.74
CA PHE A 550 17.45 -34.59 -17.02
C PHE A 550 17.99 -33.25 -17.52
N TRP A 551 19.25 -32.96 -17.21
CA TRP A 551 19.98 -31.82 -17.76
C TRP A 551 21.11 -32.37 -18.65
N ALA A 552 21.19 -31.89 -19.89
CA ALA A 552 22.27 -32.27 -20.79
C ALA A 552 23.61 -31.76 -20.25
N ALA A 553 24.55 -32.66 -19.99
CA ALA A 553 25.90 -32.30 -19.52
C ALA A 553 26.79 -31.76 -20.65
N GLU A 554 26.45 -32.05 -21.91
CA GLU A 554 27.17 -31.61 -23.09
C GLU A 554 26.16 -31.24 -24.19
N GLU A 555 26.61 -30.44 -25.16
CA GLU A 555 25.84 -30.15 -26.37
C GLU A 555 25.54 -31.43 -27.14
N PHE A 556 24.34 -31.52 -27.73
CA PHE A 556 23.96 -32.64 -28.59
C PHE A 556 23.16 -32.17 -29.79
N SER A 557 23.12 -32.99 -30.85
CA SER A 557 22.29 -32.72 -32.03
C SER A 557 21.19 -33.77 -32.18
N SER A 558 20.00 -33.33 -32.59
CA SER A 558 18.88 -34.21 -32.92
C SER A 558 18.03 -33.54 -34.00
N GLU A 559 17.64 -34.31 -35.02
CA GLU A 559 16.80 -33.82 -36.14
C GLU A 559 17.34 -32.55 -36.83
N GLY A 560 18.67 -32.42 -36.91
CA GLY A 560 19.33 -31.25 -37.51
C GLY A 560 19.33 -29.99 -36.65
N MET A 561 18.79 -30.05 -35.44
CA MET A 561 18.87 -28.99 -34.43
C MET A 561 20.00 -29.28 -33.45
N LEU A 562 20.69 -28.21 -33.04
CA LEU A 562 21.73 -28.25 -32.02
C LEU A 562 21.14 -27.77 -30.69
N TYR A 563 21.35 -28.54 -29.64
CA TYR A 563 20.87 -28.27 -28.29
C TYR A 563 22.07 -28.06 -27.37
N PRO A 564 22.22 -26.87 -26.75
CA PRO A 564 23.39 -26.54 -25.95
C PRO A 564 23.43 -27.34 -24.65
N GLU A 565 24.59 -27.31 -23.99
CA GLU A 565 24.75 -27.75 -22.60
C GLU A 565 23.68 -27.10 -21.69
N GLY A 566 23.16 -27.89 -20.75
CA GLY A 566 22.10 -27.49 -19.82
C GLY A 566 20.68 -27.65 -20.38
N THR A 567 20.51 -28.03 -21.66
CA THR A 567 19.18 -28.35 -22.21
C THR A 567 18.46 -29.33 -21.30
N MET A 568 17.23 -29.01 -20.92
CA MET A 568 16.42 -29.84 -20.05
C MET A 568 15.63 -30.86 -20.86
N LEU A 569 15.54 -32.10 -20.37
CA LEU A 569 14.86 -33.21 -21.04
C LEU A 569 13.91 -33.93 -20.08
N ILE A 570 12.76 -34.36 -20.59
CA ILE A 570 11.90 -35.36 -19.95
C ILE A 570 11.67 -36.52 -20.90
N ARG A 571 11.67 -37.75 -20.38
CA ARG A 571 11.40 -38.94 -21.20
C ARG A 571 9.91 -39.03 -21.52
N CYS A 572 9.57 -39.30 -22.77
CA CYS A 572 8.18 -39.56 -23.17
C CYS A 572 7.68 -40.87 -22.54
N SER A 573 6.50 -40.81 -21.93
CA SER A 573 5.76 -41.92 -21.30
C SER A 573 4.25 -41.70 -21.46
N ASP A 574 3.42 -42.73 -21.24
CA ASP A 574 1.95 -42.65 -21.36
C ASP A 574 1.28 -41.59 -20.46
N ARG A 575 2.02 -41.00 -19.50
CA ARG A 575 1.52 -39.92 -18.63
C ARG A 575 1.77 -38.50 -19.19
N THR A 576 2.65 -38.39 -20.19
CA THR A 576 3.28 -37.12 -20.64
C THR A 576 2.50 -36.41 -21.76
N GLU A 577 1.62 -37.15 -22.45
CA GLU A 577 0.56 -36.59 -23.32
C GLU A 577 -0.59 -36.06 -22.47
#